data_AF-A0A8T6RDU0-F1
#
_entry.id   AF-A0A8T6RDU0-F1
#
_cell.length_a   1.000
_cell.length_b   1.000
_cell.length_c   1.000
_cell.angle_alpha   90.00
_cell.angle_beta   90.00
_cell.angle_gamma   90.00
#
_symmetry.space_group_name_H-M   'P 1'
#
loop_
_entity.id
_entity.type
_entity.pdbx_description
1 polymer ?
#
loop_
_entity_poly.entity_id
_entity_poly.type
_entity_poly.pdbx_seq_one_letter_code
_entity_poly.pdbx_strand_id
1 'polypeptide(L)'
;MRIVTWILRFASIVTFAAMAFLVYSAMDVNDVWHWAAPYEFVVTVFRLLSLIFFFASIVLLSALVIVFTGANPGTLVTGLYNTLVLRMWYMQPYGVRGPLTNINQVMAQFQGDLERILLSLWDNAFLFLYFLCAGVSIALFLQSLFRMEHKYASGAFVSMQLILILAAFRGHLIPNFEVFPADFLVFLFHPVQILALISFAYLETSYQMIYSHSVGKPVEEREETLRKQLLALRQATRKVDAIERGDKVSLTAMSRSSGATAFSFLREAIERKVVGSKDALENLDAISDVRRLQNYVDDILTSDSRARDELTAKAASPSSGYIIGSTIMGSAIRFLSVVAVSFLLISPSVLTTILNLPIGIQNSVEILQPEMTLLLLVPIALLFPFAAMVITWFSKREVVEEPKLSKEEEEEQKRHKRRIEQLKKEAKEKRRAREKARKEAQKRREHGEEKDEWDKALEETYR
;
A
#
# COMPACT_ATOMS: atom_id res chain seq x y z
N MET A 1 5.95 -11.07 15.88
CA MET A 1 5.23 -10.27 14.86
C MET A 1 5.03 -10.98 13.53
N ARG A 2 6.06 -11.52 12.87
CA ARG A 2 5.91 -12.23 11.57
C ARG A 2 4.79 -13.28 11.52
N ILE A 3 4.67 -14.11 12.56
CA ILE A 3 3.62 -15.14 12.66
C ILE A 3 2.22 -14.49 12.67
N VAL A 4 2.03 -13.43 13.47
CA VAL A 4 0.74 -12.71 13.56
C VAL A 4 0.37 -12.11 12.21
N THR A 5 1.32 -11.44 11.54
CA THR A 5 1.10 -10.89 10.20
C THR A 5 0.77 -11.99 9.19
N TRP A 6 1.38 -13.17 9.29
CA TRP A 6 1.11 -14.28 8.38
C TRP A 6 -0.29 -14.88 8.60
N ILE A 7 -0.72 -15.03 9.85
CA ILE A 7 -2.08 -15.46 10.21
C ILE A 7 -3.11 -14.45 9.69
N LEU A 8 -2.87 -13.15 9.88
CA LEU A 8 -3.77 -12.10 9.39
C LEU A 8 -3.82 -12.03 7.86
N ARG A 9 -2.70 -12.28 7.16
CA ARG A 9 -2.68 -12.43 5.70
C ARG A 9 -3.54 -13.60 5.24
N PHE A 10 -3.39 -14.76 5.89
CA PHE A 10 -4.19 -15.94 5.57
C PHE A 10 -5.68 -15.68 5.83
N ALA A 11 -6.04 -15.07 6.96
CA ALA A 11 -7.42 -14.68 7.26
C ALA A 11 -7.98 -13.68 6.23
N SER A 12 -7.18 -12.70 5.80
CA SER A 12 -7.56 -11.75 4.73
C SER A 12 -7.77 -12.46 3.38
N ILE A 13 -6.95 -13.45 3.04
CA ILE A 13 -7.16 -14.30 1.84
C ILE A 13 -8.47 -15.09 1.93
N VAL A 14 -8.72 -15.75 3.06
CA VAL A 14 -9.94 -16.55 3.25
C VAL A 14 -11.19 -15.66 3.18
N THR A 15 -11.19 -14.51 3.86
CA THR A 15 -12.32 -13.59 3.85
C THR A 15 -12.52 -12.92 2.49
N PHE A 16 -11.45 -12.57 1.77
CA PHE A 16 -11.56 -12.08 0.40
C PHE A 16 -12.11 -13.14 -0.56
N ALA A 17 -11.62 -14.37 -0.48
CA ALA A 17 -12.12 -15.48 -1.30
C ALA A 17 -13.60 -15.78 -1.00
N ALA A 18 -14.00 -15.75 0.27
CA ALA A 18 -15.41 -15.90 0.66
C ALA A 18 -16.28 -14.75 0.12
N MET A 19 -15.82 -13.50 0.22
CA MET A 19 -16.50 -12.34 -0.35
C MET A 19 -16.63 -12.48 -1.87
N ALA A 20 -15.55 -12.85 -2.55
CA ALA A 20 -15.51 -13.04 -3.98
C ALA A 20 -16.45 -14.15 -4.45
N PHE A 21 -16.49 -15.27 -3.73
CA PHE A 21 -17.40 -16.38 -3.98
C PHE A 21 -18.86 -15.97 -3.80
N LEU A 22 -19.19 -15.20 -2.75
CA LEU A 22 -20.56 -14.75 -2.53
C LEU A 22 -21.03 -13.80 -3.62
N VAL A 23 -20.21 -12.84 -4.02
CA VAL A 23 -20.54 -11.95 -5.14
C VAL A 23 -20.64 -12.74 -6.45
N TYR A 24 -19.73 -13.69 -6.69
CA TYR A 24 -19.82 -14.59 -7.83
C TYR A 24 -21.16 -15.33 -7.84
N SER A 25 -21.54 -15.97 -6.73
CA SER A 25 -22.79 -16.72 -6.59
C SER A 25 -24.04 -15.86 -6.73
N ALA A 26 -24.02 -14.62 -6.22
CA ALA A 26 -25.11 -13.67 -6.38
C ALA A 26 -25.31 -13.26 -7.85
N MET A 27 -24.21 -13.16 -8.60
CA MET A 27 -24.23 -12.81 -10.01
C MET A 27 -24.50 -14.01 -10.94
N ASP A 28 -24.14 -15.22 -10.53
CA ASP A 28 -24.31 -16.46 -11.29
C ASP A 28 -25.78 -16.78 -11.56
N VAL A 29 -26.68 -16.43 -10.63
CA VAL A 29 -28.14 -16.55 -10.80
C VAL A 29 -28.65 -15.80 -12.04
N ASN A 30 -27.96 -14.73 -12.43
CA ASN A 30 -28.31 -13.89 -13.57
C ASN A 30 -27.57 -14.29 -14.86
N ASP A 31 -26.82 -15.41 -14.86
CA ASP A 31 -25.98 -15.88 -15.97
C ASP A 31 -24.99 -14.83 -16.50
N VAL A 32 -24.47 -13.99 -15.60
CA VAL A 32 -23.66 -12.82 -15.98
C VAL A 32 -22.21 -13.19 -16.33
N TRP A 33 -21.73 -14.36 -15.89
CA TRP A 33 -20.33 -14.76 -16.04
C TRP A 33 -20.01 -15.44 -17.38
N HIS A 34 -20.31 -14.75 -18.48
CA HIS A 34 -19.87 -15.18 -19.80
C HIS A 34 -18.39 -14.83 -20.01
N TRP A 35 -17.51 -15.82 -19.92
CA TRP A 35 -16.06 -15.63 -20.10
C TRP A 35 -15.66 -15.07 -21.47
N ALA A 36 -16.53 -15.18 -22.48
CA ALA A 36 -16.34 -14.58 -23.79
C ALA A 36 -16.67 -13.08 -23.82
N ALA A 37 -17.43 -12.55 -22.86
CA ALA A 37 -17.94 -11.18 -22.89
C ALA A 37 -16.85 -10.11 -23.01
N PRO A 38 -15.67 -10.20 -22.34
CA PRO A 38 -14.63 -9.20 -22.54
C PRO A 38 -14.07 -9.18 -23.96
N TYR A 39 -13.91 -10.37 -24.56
CA TYR A 39 -13.48 -10.50 -25.95
C TYR A 39 -14.54 -9.96 -26.90
N GLU A 40 -15.80 -10.35 -26.71
CA GLU A 40 -16.93 -9.89 -27.53
C GLU A 40 -17.11 -8.38 -27.46
N PHE A 41 -16.95 -7.76 -26.28
CA PHE A 41 -16.99 -6.31 -26.13
C PHE A 41 -15.88 -5.63 -26.94
N VAL A 42 -14.61 -6.04 -26.77
CA VAL A 42 -13.47 -5.46 -27.48
C VAL A 42 -13.62 -5.61 -29.00
N VAL A 43 -14.03 -6.80 -29.46
CA VAL A 43 -14.28 -7.06 -30.88
C VAL A 43 -15.43 -6.20 -31.40
N THR A 44 -16.50 -6.01 -30.63
CA THR A 44 -17.65 -5.19 -31.04
C THR A 44 -17.28 -3.71 -31.11
N VAL A 45 -16.48 -3.19 -30.17
CA VAL A 45 -15.95 -1.82 -30.23
C VAL A 45 -15.08 -1.63 -31.48
N PHE A 46 -14.18 -2.58 -31.75
CA PHE A 46 -13.34 -2.55 -32.94
C PHE A 46 -14.17 -2.58 -34.24
N ARG A 47 -15.22 -3.41 -34.28
CA ARG A 47 -16.17 -3.47 -35.40
C ARG A 47 -16.93 -2.15 -35.58
N LEU A 48 -17.39 -1.52 -34.51
CA LEU A 48 -18.05 -0.21 -34.58
C LEU A 48 -17.11 0.87 -35.13
N LEU A 49 -15.89 0.99 -34.58
CA LEU A 49 -14.90 1.97 -35.05
C LEU A 49 -14.54 1.75 -36.52
N SER A 50 -14.37 0.49 -36.90
CA SER A 50 -14.13 0.07 -38.28
C SER A 50 -15.28 0.47 -39.21
N LEU A 51 -16.52 0.23 -38.79
CA LEU A 51 -17.73 0.59 -39.54
C LEU A 51 -17.85 2.11 -39.72
N ILE A 52 -17.60 2.90 -38.67
CA ILE A 52 -17.64 4.37 -38.72
C ILE A 52 -16.54 4.90 -39.65
N PHE A 53 -15.31 4.41 -39.51
CA PHE A 53 -14.19 4.82 -40.35
C PHE A 53 -14.46 4.50 -41.83
N PHE A 54 -15.00 3.32 -42.11
CA PHE A 54 -15.38 2.92 -43.45
C PHE A 54 -16.46 3.82 -44.04
N PHE A 55 -17.51 4.08 -43.28
CA PHE A 55 -18.61 4.92 -43.71
C PHE A 55 -18.11 6.34 -44.02
N ALA A 56 -17.29 6.92 -43.13
CA ALA A 56 -16.66 8.21 -43.37
C ALA A 56 -15.81 8.20 -44.66
N SER A 57 -15.06 7.12 -44.90
CA SER A 57 -14.26 6.95 -46.12
C SER A 57 -15.12 6.88 -47.38
N ILE A 58 -16.24 6.14 -47.34
CA ILE A 58 -17.20 6.07 -48.47
C ILE A 58 -17.81 7.43 -48.73
N VAL A 59 -18.27 8.14 -47.69
CA VAL A 59 -18.90 9.46 -47.84
C VAL A 59 -17.91 10.46 -48.42
N LEU A 60 -16.66 10.47 -47.94
CA LEU A 60 -15.60 11.34 -48.44
C LEU A 60 -15.27 11.02 -49.90
N LEU A 61 -15.11 9.74 -50.25
CA LEU A 61 -14.86 9.31 -51.63
C LEU A 61 -16.03 9.66 -52.56
N SER A 62 -17.27 9.50 -52.09
CA SER A 62 -18.47 9.90 -52.83
C SER A 62 -18.50 11.40 -53.09
N ALA A 63 -18.18 12.21 -52.09
CA ALA A 63 -18.11 13.67 -52.22
C ALA A 63 -17.01 14.09 -53.21
N LEU A 64 -15.83 13.48 -53.15
CA LEU A 64 -14.76 13.73 -54.12
C LEU A 64 -15.19 13.38 -55.54
N VAL A 65 -15.82 12.22 -55.75
CA VAL A 65 -16.29 11.81 -57.07
C VAL A 65 -17.34 12.80 -57.61
N ILE A 66 -18.26 13.29 -56.78
CA ILE A 66 -19.22 14.33 -57.18
C ILE A 66 -18.50 15.61 -57.62
N VAL A 67 -17.50 16.06 -56.87
CA VAL A 67 -16.71 17.27 -57.19
C VAL A 67 -15.97 17.12 -58.52
N PHE A 68 -15.39 15.94 -58.80
CA PHE A 68 -14.60 15.73 -60.00
C PHE A 68 -15.41 15.36 -61.25
N THR A 69 -16.53 14.67 -61.09
CA THR A 69 -17.30 14.12 -62.23
C THR A 69 -18.62 14.86 -62.48
N GLY A 70 -19.11 15.63 -61.52
CA GLY A 70 -20.43 16.27 -61.59
C GLY A 70 -21.62 15.28 -61.56
N ALA A 71 -21.36 13.98 -61.42
CA ALA A 71 -22.37 12.92 -61.41
C ALA A 71 -22.45 12.26 -60.03
N ASN A 72 -23.64 11.77 -59.67
CA ASN A 72 -23.86 11.09 -58.40
C ASN A 72 -23.39 9.62 -58.51
N PRO A 73 -22.37 9.16 -57.76
CA PRO A 73 -21.74 7.84 -57.91
C PRO A 73 -22.53 6.68 -57.31
N GLY A 74 -23.87 6.78 -57.26
CA GLY A 74 -24.75 5.89 -56.49
C GLY A 74 -24.47 4.40 -56.67
N THR A 75 -24.11 3.97 -57.89
CA THR A 75 -23.81 2.57 -58.24
C THR A 75 -22.43 2.09 -57.78
N LEU A 76 -21.41 2.97 -57.80
CA LEU A 76 -20.04 2.66 -57.38
C LEU A 76 -19.95 2.56 -55.85
N VAL A 77 -20.73 3.41 -55.15
CA VAL A 77 -20.89 3.36 -53.70
C VAL A 77 -21.59 2.08 -53.25
N THR A 78 -22.70 1.70 -53.88
CA THR A 78 -23.38 0.41 -53.61
C THR A 78 -22.50 -0.79 -53.94
N GLY A 79 -21.71 -0.72 -55.02
CA GLY A 79 -20.77 -1.78 -55.41
C GLY A 79 -19.63 -1.97 -54.41
N LEU A 80 -18.98 -0.90 -53.99
CA LEU A 80 -17.93 -0.94 -52.96
C LEU A 80 -18.48 -1.41 -51.61
N TYR A 81 -19.66 -0.93 -51.21
CA TYR A 81 -20.32 -1.37 -49.98
C TYR A 81 -20.61 -2.88 -50.01
N ASN A 82 -21.25 -3.38 -51.07
CA ASN A 82 -21.55 -4.82 -51.19
C ASN A 82 -20.28 -5.69 -51.23
N THR A 83 -19.22 -5.23 -51.89
CA THR A 83 -18.02 -6.05 -52.07
C THR A 83 -17.15 -6.05 -50.82
N LEU A 84 -17.02 -4.92 -50.13
CA LEU A 84 -16.17 -4.80 -48.94
C LEU A 84 -16.90 -5.23 -47.67
N VAL A 85 -18.17 -4.83 -47.48
CA VAL A 85 -18.93 -5.11 -46.25
C VAL A 85 -19.51 -6.52 -46.24
N LEU A 86 -20.11 -6.99 -47.33
CA LEU A 86 -20.76 -8.32 -47.35
C LEU A 86 -19.78 -9.46 -47.56
N ARG A 87 -18.68 -9.22 -48.28
CA ARG A 87 -17.78 -10.29 -48.74
C ARG A 87 -16.45 -10.34 -47.99
N MET A 88 -15.94 -9.22 -47.50
CA MET A 88 -14.62 -9.16 -46.85
C MET A 88 -14.65 -8.77 -45.38
N TRP A 89 -15.67 -8.06 -44.91
CA TRP A 89 -15.77 -7.68 -43.51
C TRP A 89 -16.44 -8.80 -42.70
N TYR A 90 -15.71 -9.34 -41.71
CA TYR A 90 -16.22 -10.23 -40.67
C TYR A 90 -17.17 -9.49 -39.70
N MET A 91 -18.24 -8.89 -40.23
CA MET A 91 -19.25 -8.21 -39.43
C MET A 91 -20.30 -9.17 -38.86
N GLN A 92 -20.28 -10.47 -39.22
CA GLN A 92 -21.19 -11.45 -38.60
C GLN A 92 -21.12 -11.40 -37.06
N PRO A 93 -22.26 -11.20 -36.37
CA PRO A 93 -23.65 -11.36 -36.84
C PRO A 93 -24.33 -10.12 -37.46
N TYR A 94 -23.70 -8.95 -37.44
CA TYR A 94 -24.22 -7.67 -37.96
C TYR A 94 -23.94 -7.54 -39.47
N GLY A 95 -24.72 -8.22 -40.30
CA GLY A 95 -24.52 -8.17 -41.75
C GLY A 95 -25.81 -8.38 -42.53
N VAL A 96 -25.83 -7.88 -43.76
CA VAL A 96 -26.98 -7.98 -44.65
C VAL A 96 -27.09 -9.39 -45.23
N ARG A 97 -28.31 -9.91 -45.34
CA ARG A 97 -28.61 -11.12 -46.12
C ARG A 97 -28.86 -10.74 -47.58
N GLY A 98 -27.79 -10.37 -48.29
CA GLY A 98 -27.83 -10.20 -49.75
C GLY A 98 -27.31 -8.86 -50.28
N PRO A 99 -27.05 -8.77 -51.59
CA PRO A 99 -26.52 -7.57 -52.23
C PRO A 99 -27.55 -6.44 -52.27
N LEU A 100 -27.15 -5.23 -51.92
CA LEU A 100 -27.99 -4.03 -51.94
C LEU A 100 -27.87 -3.30 -53.28
N THR A 101 -28.98 -2.95 -53.91
CA THR A 101 -28.97 -2.30 -55.24
C THR A 101 -29.18 -0.78 -55.18
N ASN A 102 -29.55 -0.23 -54.02
CA ASN A 102 -29.89 1.17 -53.86
C ASN A 102 -29.13 1.81 -52.69
N ILE A 103 -28.60 3.02 -52.89
CA ILE A 103 -27.87 3.78 -51.86
C ILE A 103 -28.75 4.10 -50.64
N ASN A 104 -30.06 4.33 -50.83
CA ASN A 104 -30.99 4.57 -49.73
C ASN A 104 -31.18 3.31 -48.87
N GLN A 105 -31.13 2.12 -49.48
CA GLN A 105 -31.16 0.86 -48.74
C GLN A 105 -29.87 0.63 -47.96
N VAL A 106 -28.72 0.99 -48.53
CA VAL A 106 -27.42 0.97 -47.84
C VAL A 106 -27.45 1.87 -46.61
N MET A 107 -27.98 3.09 -46.73
CA MET A 107 -28.08 4.04 -45.62
C MET A 107 -29.05 3.59 -44.52
N ALA A 108 -30.24 3.11 -44.88
CA ALA A 108 -31.21 2.60 -43.92
C ALA A 108 -30.68 1.35 -43.18
N GLN A 109 -30.02 0.45 -43.90
CA GLN A 109 -29.41 -0.75 -43.32
C GLN A 109 -28.25 -0.40 -42.39
N PHE A 110 -27.39 0.53 -42.80
CA PHE A 110 -26.31 1.03 -41.95
C PHE A 110 -26.83 1.61 -40.62
N GLN A 111 -27.90 2.41 -40.67
CA GLN A 111 -28.51 2.97 -39.46
C GLN A 111 -29.04 1.86 -38.54
N GLY A 112 -29.73 0.86 -39.09
CA GLY A 112 -30.23 -0.28 -38.32
C GLY A 112 -29.11 -1.15 -37.73
N ASP A 113 -28.04 -1.39 -38.48
CA ASP A 113 -26.88 -2.14 -37.98
C ASP A 113 -26.12 -1.36 -36.90
N LEU A 114 -26.00 -0.04 -37.05
CA LEU A 114 -25.40 0.83 -36.05
C LEU A 114 -26.22 0.84 -34.74
N GLU A 115 -27.55 0.93 -34.83
CA GLU A 115 -28.43 0.83 -33.66
C GLU A 115 -28.29 -0.53 -32.95
N ARG A 116 -28.28 -1.64 -33.70
CA ARG A 116 -28.07 -2.98 -33.13
C ARG A 116 -26.71 -3.14 -32.47
N ILE A 117 -25.65 -2.63 -33.10
CA ILE A 117 -24.30 -2.66 -32.53
C ILE A 117 -24.25 -1.80 -31.26
N LEU A 118 -24.90 -0.64 -31.24
CA LEU A 118 -24.96 0.22 -30.05
C LEU A 118 -25.71 -0.45 -28.89
N LEU A 119 -26.86 -1.08 -29.16
CA LEU A 119 -27.60 -1.84 -28.14
C LEU A 119 -26.79 -3.03 -27.62
N SER A 120 -26.12 -3.75 -28.51
CA SER A 120 -25.23 -4.86 -28.12
C SER A 120 -24.02 -4.37 -27.33
N LEU A 121 -23.44 -3.23 -27.70
CA LEU A 121 -22.36 -2.60 -26.93
C LEU A 121 -22.83 -2.15 -25.57
N TRP A 122 -24.06 -1.65 -25.45
CA TRP A 122 -24.66 -1.27 -24.18
C TRP A 122 -24.74 -2.48 -23.24
N ASP A 123 -25.30 -3.60 -23.71
CA ASP A 123 -25.41 -4.82 -22.90
C ASP A 123 -24.03 -5.42 -22.57
N ASN A 124 -23.13 -5.50 -23.56
CA ASN A 124 -21.79 -6.04 -23.36
C ASN A 124 -20.87 -5.13 -22.52
N ALA A 125 -21.14 -3.81 -22.48
CA ALA A 125 -20.37 -2.88 -21.66
C ALA A 125 -20.51 -3.20 -20.17
N PHE A 126 -21.72 -3.52 -19.68
CA PHE A 126 -21.92 -3.90 -18.28
C PHE A 126 -21.22 -5.21 -17.95
N LEU A 127 -21.34 -6.22 -18.81
CA LEU A 127 -20.63 -7.49 -18.66
C LEU A 127 -19.11 -7.28 -18.58
N PHE A 128 -18.55 -6.52 -19.53
CA PHE A 128 -17.14 -6.15 -19.52
C PHE A 128 -16.76 -5.41 -18.22
N LEU A 129 -17.61 -4.50 -17.75
CA LEU A 129 -17.34 -3.71 -16.56
C LEU A 129 -17.38 -4.55 -15.28
N TYR A 130 -18.21 -5.58 -15.19
CA TYR A 130 -18.16 -6.57 -14.10
C TYR A 130 -16.81 -7.31 -14.06
N PHE A 131 -16.34 -7.80 -15.22
CA PHE A 131 -15.03 -8.44 -15.33
C PHE A 131 -13.88 -7.48 -15.01
N LEU A 132 -13.96 -6.23 -15.47
CA LEU A 132 -12.99 -5.19 -15.16
C LEU A 132 -12.93 -4.96 -13.64
N CYS A 133 -14.08 -4.80 -12.98
CA CYS A 133 -14.16 -4.59 -11.53
C CYS A 133 -13.64 -5.81 -10.75
N ALA A 134 -13.93 -7.03 -11.21
CA ALA A 134 -13.39 -8.25 -10.61
C ALA A 134 -11.86 -8.33 -10.76
N GLY A 135 -11.34 -8.05 -11.96
CA GLY A 135 -9.91 -8.03 -12.23
C GLY A 135 -9.16 -6.96 -11.43
N VAL A 136 -9.70 -5.74 -11.37
CA VAL A 136 -9.17 -4.65 -10.54
C VAL A 136 -9.23 -5.02 -9.06
N SER A 137 -10.31 -5.64 -8.58
CA SER A 137 -10.44 -6.09 -7.19
C SER A 137 -9.34 -7.10 -6.83
N ILE A 138 -9.13 -8.13 -7.66
CA ILE A 138 -8.07 -9.13 -7.46
C ILE A 138 -6.69 -8.50 -7.50
N ALA A 139 -6.42 -7.62 -8.46
CA ALA A 139 -5.12 -6.95 -8.59
C ALA A 139 -4.80 -6.08 -7.36
N LEU A 140 -5.77 -5.28 -6.90
CA LEU A 140 -5.64 -4.44 -5.71
C LEU A 140 -5.53 -5.30 -4.44
N PHE A 141 -6.26 -6.42 -4.36
CA PHE A 141 -6.15 -7.36 -3.25
C PHE A 141 -4.74 -7.96 -3.16
N LEU A 142 -4.20 -8.48 -4.27
CA LEU A 142 -2.84 -8.99 -4.33
C LEU A 142 -1.82 -7.91 -3.94
N GLN A 143 -2.00 -6.69 -4.45
CA GLN A 143 -1.15 -5.56 -4.09
C GLN A 143 -1.25 -5.22 -2.58
N SER A 144 -2.42 -5.36 -1.97
CA SER A 144 -2.65 -5.15 -0.54
C SER A 144 -1.88 -6.16 0.33
N LEU A 145 -1.74 -7.42 -0.11
CA LEU A 145 -0.97 -8.43 0.61
C LEU A 145 0.53 -8.12 0.66
N PHE A 146 1.07 -7.50 -0.41
CA PHE A 146 2.49 -7.16 -0.50
C PHE A 146 2.82 -5.80 0.09
N ARG A 147 2.05 -4.75 -0.25
CA ARG A 147 2.34 -3.37 0.16
C ARG A 147 1.73 -3.00 1.52
N MET A 148 0.67 -3.67 1.93
CA MET A 148 -0.03 -3.42 3.20
C MET A 148 -0.41 -1.95 3.41
N GLU A 149 -1.01 -1.33 2.40
CA GLU A 149 -1.56 0.03 2.51
C GLU A 149 -3.08 -0.02 2.45
N HIS A 150 -3.75 0.85 3.23
CA HIS A 150 -5.21 0.90 3.31
C HIS A 150 -5.89 1.10 1.96
N LYS A 151 -5.28 1.91 1.07
CA LYS A 151 -5.83 2.26 -0.25
C LYS A 151 -6.06 1.06 -1.16
N TYR A 152 -5.23 0.01 -1.05
CA TYR A 152 -5.37 -1.18 -1.90
C TYR A 152 -6.46 -2.12 -1.35
N ALA A 153 -6.51 -2.31 -0.02
CA ALA A 153 -7.56 -3.13 0.61
C ALA A 153 -8.95 -2.50 0.44
N SER A 154 -9.06 -1.18 0.66
CA SER A 154 -10.32 -0.46 0.42
C SER A 154 -10.68 -0.42 -1.06
N GLY A 155 -9.69 -0.24 -1.95
CA GLY A 155 -9.91 -0.28 -3.39
C GLY A 155 -10.41 -1.65 -3.88
N ALA A 156 -9.86 -2.74 -3.35
CA ALA A 156 -10.32 -4.09 -3.65
C ALA A 156 -11.76 -4.33 -3.18
N PHE A 157 -12.09 -3.89 -1.96
CA PHE A 157 -13.45 -3.91 -1.43
C PHE A 157 -14.42 -3.14 -2.32
N VAL A 158 -14.14 -1.85 -2.59
CA VAL A 158 -15.01 -0.98 -3.37
C VAL A 158 -15.22 -1.55 -4.78
N SER A 159 -14.15 -2.01 -5.42
CA SER A 159 -14.23 -2.63 -6.75
C SER A 159 -15.11 -3.89 -6.76
N MET A 160 -15.09 -4.68 -5.68
CA MET A 160 -15.95 -5.86 -5.57
C MET A 160 -17.42 -5.48 -5.35
N GLN A 161 -17.69 -4.52 -4.46
CA GLN A 161 -19.06 -4.05 -4.19
C GLN A 161 -19.65 -3.30 -5.39
N LEU A 162 -18.80 -2.67 -6.21
CA LEU A 162 -19.23 -1.97 -7.42
C LEU A 162 -19.93 -2.92 -8.40
N ILE A 163 -19.52 -4.19 -8.46
CA ILE A 163 -20.20 -5.23 -9.27
C ILE A 163 -21.67 -5.33 -8.90
N LEU A 164 -21.97 -5.38 -7.59
CA LEU A 164 -23.34 -5.47 -7.09
C LEU A 164 -24.12 -4.17 -7.35
N ILE A 165 -23.50 -3.01 -7.16
CA ILE A 165 -24.14 -1.71 -7.44
C ILE A 165 -24.55 -1.62 -8.91
N LEU A 166 -23.66 -2.03 -9.81
CA LEU A 166 -23.91 -2.02 -11.25
C LEU A 166 -24.94 -3.07 -11.67
N ALA A 167 -24.96 -4.23 -11.02
CA ALA A 167 -25.99 -5.23 -11.20
C ALA A 167 -27.37 -4.69 -10.78
N ALA A 168 -27.42 -3.94 -9.67
CA ALA A 168 -28.64 -3.33 -9.14
C ALA A 168 -29.19 -2.31 -10.14
N PHE A 169 -28.29 -1.46 -10.66
CA PHE A 169 -28.61 -0.47 -11.66
C PHE A 169 -29.17 -1.08 -12.95
N ARG A 170 -28.70 -2.27 -13.35
CA ARG A 170 -29.21 -2.98 -14.53
C ARG A 170 -30.56 -3.66 -14.30
N GLY A 171 -31.01 -3.75 -13.05
CA GLY A 171 -32.22 -4.47 -12.64
C GLY A 171 -32.03 -5.98 -12.52
N HIS A 172 -30.80 -6.46 -12.37
CA HIS A 172 -30.55 -7.87 -12.08
C HIS A 172 -31.08 -8.25 -10.70
N LEU A 173 -31.47 -9.51 -10.54
CA LEU A 173 -31.93 -10.06 -9.27
C LEU A 173 -30.73 -10.13 -8.33
N ILE A 174 -30.56 -9.11 -7.51
CA ILE A 174 -29.69 -9.14 -6.34
C ILE A 174 -30.51 -9.76 -5.20
N PRO A 175 -29.89 -10.52 -4.28
CA PRO A 175 -30.60 -11.10 -3.14
C PRO A 175 -31.57 -10.09 -2.50
N ASN A 176 -32.81 -10.53 -2.35
CA ASN A 176 -33.96 -9.66 -2.11
C ASN A 176 -33.80 -8.85 -0.81
N PHE A 177 -33.97 -7.53 -0.89
CA PHE A 177 -33.92 -6.59 0.24
C PHE A 177 -35.32 -6.22 0.76
N GLU A 178 -36.39 -6.74 0.14
CA GLU A 178 -37.76 -6.25 0.38
C GLU A 178 -38.32 -6.60 1.75
N VAL A 179 -37.92 -7.73 2.36
CA VAL A 179 -38.42 -8.13 3.68
C VAL A 179 -37.28 -8.63 4.55
N PHE A 180 -36.85 -7.77 5.48
CA PHE A 180 -35.91 -8.19 6.51
C PHE A 180 -36.64 -8.96 7.61
N PRO A 181 -36.11 -10.13 8.01
CA PRO A 181 -36.73 -10.93 9.07
C PRO A 181 -36.66 -10.20 10.42
N ALA A 182 -37.75 -10.27 11.19
CA ALA A 182 -37.80 -9.73 12.54
C ALA A 182 -37.01 -10.58 13.56
N ASP A 183 -36.83 -11.87 13.26
CA ASP A 183 -36.08 -12.80 14.11
C ASP A 183 -34.57 -12.62 13.92
N PHE A 184 -33.85 -12.38 15.01
CA PHE A 184 -32.40 -12.13 15.00
C PHE A 184 -31.58 -13.27 14.36
N LEU A 185 -31.93 -14.53 14.67
CA LEU A 185 -31.21 -15.68 14.10
C LEU A 185 -31.46 -15.81 12.59
N VAL A 186 -32.70 -15.60 12.15
CA VAL A 186 -33.04 -15.63 10.71
C VAL A 186 -32.36 -14.48 9.98
N PHE A 187 -32.29 -13.31 10.59
CA PHE A 187 -31.53 -12.16 10.09
C PHE A 187 -30.06 -12.48 9.89
N LEU A 188 -29.42 -13.11 10.88
CA LEU A 188 -27.99 -13.42 10.84
C LEU A 188 -27.61 -14.39 9.71
N PHE A 189 -28.51 -15.33 9.38
CA PHE A 189 -28.30 -16.29 8.28
C PHE A 189 -28.90 -15.85 6.94
N HIS A 190 -29.42 -14.63 6.84
CA HIS A 190 -29.95 -14.11 5.58
C HIS A 190 -28.81 -13.92 4.56
N PRO A 191 -28.97 -14.29 3.27
CA PRO A 191 -27.89 -14.21 2.28
C PRO A 191 -27.26 -12.81 2.14
N VAL A 192 -28.09 -11.76 2.16
CA VAL A 192 -27.64 -10.37 2.15
C VAL A 192 -26.79 -10.05 3.39
N GLN A 193 -27.21 -10.53 4.55
CA GLN A 193 -26.51 -10.28 5.80
C GLN A 193 -25.19 -11.03 5.85
N ILE A 194 -25.15 -12.28 5.37
CA ILE A 194 -23.92 -13.07 5.23
C ILE A 194 -22.93 -12.35 4.31
N LEU A 195 -23.39 -11.85 3.16
CA LEU A 195 -22.57 -11.06 2.25
C LEU A 195 -22.02 -9.80 2.94
N ALA A 196 -22.86 -9.03 3.63
CA ALA A 196 -22.44 -7.84 4.37
C ALA A 196 -21.43 -8.17 5.48
N LEU A 197 -21.66 -9.26 6.22
CA LEU A 197 -20.80 -9.71 7.31
C LEU A 197 -19.44 -10.18 6.83
N ILE A 198 -19.39 -10.93 5.73
CA ILE A 198 -18.13 -11.39 5.14
C ILE A 198 -17.38 -10.22 4.50
N SER A 199 -18.10 -9.29 3.87
CA SER A 199 -17.53 -8.04 3.34
C SER A 199 -16.92 -7.18 4.46
N PHE A 200 -17.59 -7.08 5.60
CA PHE A 200 -17.06 -6.43 6.80
C PHE A 200 -15.87 -7.19 7.40
N ALA A 201 -15.94 -8.52 7.51
CA ALA A 201 -14.85 -9.36 7.99
C ALA A 201 -13.57 -9.19 7.15
N TYR A 202 -13.72 -9.07 5.83
CA TYR A 202 -12.61 -8.79 4.92
C TYR A 202 -11.95 -7.44 5.23
N LEU A 203 -12.72 -6.37 5.38
CA LEU A 203 -12.17 -5.06 5.72
C LEU A 203 -11.50 -5.06 7.09
N GLU A 204 -12.15 -5.63 8.10
CA GLU A 204 -11.66 -5.69 9.47
C GLU A 204 -10.33 -6.46 9.54
N THR A 205 -10.27 -7.67 8.97
CA THR A 205 -9.03 -8.47 8.93
C THR A 205 -7.92 -7.79 8.13
N SER A 206 -8.25 -7.15 7.00
CA SER A 206 -7.28 -6.43 6.18
C SER A 206 -6.73 -5.18 6.88
N TYR A 207 -7.56 -4.44 7.61
CA TYR A 207 -7.12 -3.29 8.40
C TYR A 207 -6.31 -3.70 9.62
N GLN A 208 -6.67 -4.79 10.29
CA GLN A 208 -5.85 -5.36 11.37
C GLN A 208 -4.49 -5.82 10.86
N MET A 209 -4.43 -6.45 9.67
CA MET A 209 -3.17 -6.81 9.02
C MET A 209 -2.29 -5.58 8.80
N ILE A 210 -2.84 -4.50 8.24
CA ILE A 210 -2.12 -3.27 7.96
C ILE A 210 -1.65 -2.60 9.26
N TYR A 211 -2.52 -2.52 10.26
CA TYR A 211 -2.19 -1.97 11.58
C TYR A 211 -1.09 -2.76 12.27
N SER A 212 -1.19 -4.10 12.29
CA SER A 212 -0.17 -4.96 12.88
C SER A 212 1.18 -4.80 12.19
N HIS A 213 1.22 -4.55 10.89
CA HIS A 213 2.45 -4.30 10.17
C HIS A 213 3.01 -2.89 10.44
N SER A 214 2.18 -1.86 10.42
CA SER A 214 2.62 -0.47 10.65
C SER A 214 3.15 -0.25 12.05
N VAL A 215 2.53 -0.87 13.06
CA VAL A 215 2.99 -0.81 14.46
C VAL A 215 4.10 -1.83 14.75
N GLY A 216 4.04 -3.01 14.13
CA GLY A 216 5.00 -4.09 14.40
C GLY A 216 6.38 -3.86 13.79
N LYS A 217 6.45 -3.28 12.59
CA LYS A 217 7.70 -3.13 11.84
C LYS A 217 8.73 -2.23 12.55
N PRO A 218 8.37 -1.04 13.09
CA PRO A 218 9.33 -0.21 13.81
C PRO A 218 9.87 -0.88 15.08
N VAL A 219 9.06 -1.69 15.76
CA VAL A 219 9.47 -2.42 16.97
C VAL A 219 10.45 -3.54 16.60
N GLU A 220 10.18 -4.28 15.53
CA GLU A 220 11.07 -5.34 15.01
C GLU A 220 12.41 -4.76 14.53
N GLU A 221 12.41 -3.62 13.83
CA GLU A 221 13.64 -2.94 13.40
C GLU A 221 14.49 -2.45 14.59
N ARG A 222 13.85 -1.97 15.66
CA ARG A 222 14.54 -1.58 16.90
C ARG A 222 15.15 -2.78 17.61
N GLU A 223 14.40 -3.87 17.75
CA GLU A 223 14.92 -5.12 18.34
C GLU A 223 16.11 -5.65 17.51
N GLU A 224 16.01 -5.67 16.18
CA GLU A 224 17.09 -6.14 15.31
C GLU A 224 18.33 -5.26 15.39
N THR A 225 18.17 -3.93 15.46
CA THR A 225 19.29 -2.99 15.57
C THR A 225 19.98 -3.11 16.92
N LEU A 226 19.25 -3.17 18.03
CA LEU A 226 19.80 -3.40 19.37
C LEU A 226 20.51 -4.76 19.46
N ARG A 227 19.93 -5.81 18.88
CA ARG A 227 20.54 -7.13 18.84
C ARG A 227 21.85 -7.15 18.04
N LYS A 228 21.90 -6.45 16.90
CA LYS A 228 23.13 -6.28 16.11
C LYS A 228 24.19 -5.50 16.89
N GLN A 229 23.79 -4.45 17.62
CA GLN A 229 24.70 -3.67 18.46
C GLN A 229 25.28 -4.50 19.62
N LEU A 230 24.45 -5.29 20.32
CA LEU A 230 24.92 -6.20 21.38
C LEU A 230 25.87 -7.28 20.84
N LEU A 231 25.58 -7.84 19.67
CA LEU A 231 26.47 -8.81 19.01
C LEU A 231 27.79 -8.16 18.58
N ALA A 232 27.75 -6.94 18.04
CA ALA A 232 28.94 -6.18 17.67
C ALA A 232 29.80 -5.86 18.91
N LEU A 233 29.18 -5.51 20.04
CA LEU A 233 29.86 -5.24 21.30
C LEU A 233 30.60 -6.49 21.80
N ARG A 234 29.94 -7.66 21.81
CA ARG A 234 30.57 -8.95 22.14
C ARG A 234 31.70 -9.36 21.18
N GLN A 235 31.56 -9.05 19.90
CA GLN A 235 32.62 -9.32 18.92
C GLN A 235 33.80 -8.37 19.10
N ALA A 236 33.55 -7.10 19.42
CA ALA A 236 34.59 -6.10 19.66
C ALA A 236 35.45 -6.48 20.87
N THR A 237 34.82 -6.88 21.97
CA THR A 237 35.56 -7.30 23.17
C THR A 237 36.31 -8.61 23.01
N ARG A 238 35.77 -9.61 22.29
CA ARG A 238 36.55 -10.81 21.94
C ARG A 238 37.82 -10.48 21.16
N LYS A 239 37.79 -9.46 20.30
CA LYS A 239 38.98 -9.00 19.57
C LYS A 239 39.95 -8.26 20.48
N VAL A 240 39.45 -7.42 21.39
CA VAL A 240 40.29 -6.75 22.41
C VAL A 240 41.02 -7.79 23.26
N ASP A 241 40.31 -8.79 23.76
CA ASP A 241 40.89 -9.88 24.55
C ASP A 241 41.94 -10.69 23.76
N ALA A 242 41.72 -10.91 22.46
CA ALA A 242 42.69 -11.58 21.59
C ALA A 242 43.95 -10.72 21.37
N ILE A 243 43.79 -9.41 21.23
CA ILE A 243 44.90 -8.46 21.09
C ILE A 243 45.71 -8.35 22.39
N GLU A 244 45.04 -8.31 23.56
CA GLU A 244 45.70 -8.29 24.87
C GLU A 244 46.48 -9.58 25.15
N ARG A 245 46.00 -10.73 24.69
CA ARG A 245 46.72 -12.01 24.80
C ARG A 245 47.90 -12.17 23.84
N GLY A 246 48.13 -11.19 22.96
CA GLY A 246 49.23 -11.23 22.00
C GLY A 246 49.00 -12.16 20.81
N ASP A 247 47.77 -12.64 20.61
CA ASP A 247 47.43 -13.44 19.44
C ASP A 247 47.45 -12.54 18.19
N LYS A 248 48.20 -12.94 17.17
CA LYS A 248 48.23 -12.25 15.87
C LYS A 248 46.87 -12.42 15.20
N VAL A 249 45.97 -11.46 15.41
CA VAL A 249 44.68 -11.39 14.72
C VAL A 249 44.96 -11.23 13.22
N SER A 250 44.77 -12.30 12.44
CA SER A 250 44.95 -12.26 11.00
C SER A 250 43.87 -11.36 10.38
N LEU A 251 44.31 -10.24 9.81
CA LEU A 251 43.48 -9.21 9.18
C LEU A 251 42.75 -9.71 7.91
N THR A 252 43.02 -10.94 7.46
CA THR A 252 42.67 -11.41 6.11
C THR A 252 41.24 -11.94 5.96
N ALA A 253 40.49 -12.16 7.03
CA ALA A 253 39.16 -12.80 6.96
C ALA A 253 37.95 -11.83 6.93
N MET A 254 38.15 -10.50 6.87
CA MET A 254 37.14 -9.53 7.32
C MET A 254 36.68 -8.46 6.31
N SER A 255 36.45 -8.78 5.04
CA SER A 255 35.99 -7.77 4.06
C SER A 255 34.54 -7.86 3.57
N ARG A 256 33.70 -8.81 4.02
CA ARG A 256 32.44 -9.10 3.28
C ARG A 256 31.08 -8.97 3.97
N SER A 257 30.91 -8.69 5.26
CA SER A 257 29.55 -8.82 5.84
C SER A 257 29.02 -7.81 6.87
N SER A 258 29.64 -6.64 7.12
CA SER A 258 28.96 -5.64 7.94
C SER A 258 29.32 -4.19 7.64
N GLY A 259 28.30 -3.34 7.66
CA GLY A 259 28.26 -1.98 7.11
C GLY A 259 29.36 -1.04 7.61
N ALA A 260 29.90 -0.28 6.65
CA ALA A 260 31.20 0.36 6.66
C ALA A 260 31.34 1.69 7.44
N THR A 261 30.49 2.00 8.43
CA THR A 261 30.59 3.29 9.15
C THR A 261 31.21 3.20 10.54
N ALA A 262 31.01 2.11 11.29
CA ALA A 262 31.71 1.89 12.57
C ALA A 262 33.09 1.22 12.40
N PHE A 263 33.29 0.53 11.28
CA PHE A 263 34.51 -0.24 11.00
C PHE A 263 35.62 0.57 10.32
N SER A 264 35.33 1.75 9.73
CA SER A 264 36.36 2.65 9.23
C SER A 264 37.13 3.31 10.38
N PHE A 265 36.46 3.65 11.48
CA PHE A 265 37.09 4.21 12.68
C PHE A 265 38.05 3.21 13.36
N LEU A 266 37.64 1.95 13.49
CA LEU A 266 38.50 0.91 14.06
C LEU A 266 39.68 0.55 13.14
N ARG A 267 39.47 0.54 11.82
CA ARG A 267 40.55 0.34 10.86
C ARG A 267 41.56 1.48 10.90
N GLU A 268 41.09 2.73 10.97
CA GLU A 268 41.93 3.92 11.09
C GLU A 268 42.69 3.96 12.42
N ALA A 269 42.07 3.52 13.52
CA ALA A 269 42.71 3.38 14.83
C ALA A 269 43.81 2.30 14.85
N ILE A 270 43.62 1.20 14.13
CA ILE A 270 44.61 0.11 14.01
C ILE A 270 45.77 0.51 13.10
N GLU A 271 45.50 1.16 11.96
CA GLU A 271 46.56 1.67 11.06
C GLU A 271 47.37 2.81 11.73
N ARG A 272 46.78 3.59 12.65
CA ARG A 272 47.48 4.64 13.41
C ARG A 272 48.16 4.17 14.69
N LYS A 273 47.89 2.97 15.21
CA LYS A 273 48.61 2.41 16.38
C LYS A 273 50.11 2.20 16.11
N VAL A 274 50.51 2.23 14.83
CA VAL A 274 51.90 2.17 14.39
C VAL A 274 52.56 3.56 14.40
N VAL A 275 51.82 4.66 14.53
CA VAL A 275 52.36 6.04 14.48
C VAL A 275 51.68 6.98 15.47
N GLY A 276 52.29 7.19 16.65
CA GLY A 276 52.11 8.42 17.45
C GLY A 276 51.30 8.31 18.77
N SER A 277 51.92 8.81 19.85
CA SER A 277 51.63 8.52 21.26
C SER A 277 50.47 9.27 21.94
N LYS A 278 49.58 9.97 21.23
CA LYS A 278 48.41 10.65 21.83
C LYS A 278 47.05 10.08 21.39
N ASP A 279 46.88 9.69 20.12
CA ASP A 279 45.66 9.00 19.63
C ASP A 279 45.58 7.54 20.13
N ALA A 280 46.70 6.94 20.54
CA ALA A 280 46.75 5.59 21.13
C ALA A 280 46.11 5.55 22.54
N LEU A 281 46.14 6.67 23.27
CA LEU A 281 45.52 6.81 24.59
C LEU A 281 44.00 6.96 24.49
N GLU A 282 43.48 7.77 23.55
CA GLU A 282 42.03 7.84 23.28
C GLU A 282 41.46 6.51 22.80
N ASN A 283 42.23 5.74 22.03
CA ASN A 283 41.83 4.38 21.63
C ASN A 283 41.89 3.37 22.78
N LEU A 284 42.83 3.51 23.72
CA LEU A 284 42.83 2.71 24.95
C LEU A 284 41.63 3.03 25.84
N ASP A 285 41.26 4.31 25.93
CA ASP A 285 40.10 4.76 26.71
C ASP A 285 38.80 4.19 26.12
N ALA A 286 38.64 4.27 24.78
CA ALA A 286 37.52 3.66 24.07
C ALA A 286 37.47 2.12 24.21
N ILE A 287 38.63 1.46 24.23
CA ILE A 287 38.72 0.01 24.50
C ILE A 287 38.28 -0.30 25.95
N SER A 288 38.70 0.53 26.91
CA SER A 288 38.33 0.38 28.32
C SER A 288 36.84 0.60 28.54
N ASP A 289 36.24 1.57 27.83
CA ASP A 289 34.81 1.87 27.86
C ASP A 289 33.98 0.73 27.26
N VAL A 290 34.44 0.15 26.14
CA VAL A 290 33.78 -1.02 25.54
C VAL A 290 33.83 -2.23 26.48
N ARG A 291 34.93 -2.43 27.21
CA ARG A 291 35.06 -3.50 28.22
C ARG A 291 34.18 -3.25 29.43
N ARG A 292 34.12 -2.02 29.95
CA ARG A 292 33.22 -1.61 31.03
C ARG A 292 31.75 -1.82 30.63
N LEU A 293 31.38 -1.41 29.42
CA LEU A 293 30.05 -1.64 28.88
C LEU A 293 29.72 -3.12 28.78
N GLN A 294 30.66 -3.96 28.31
CA GLN A 294 30.39 -5.39 28.25
C GLN A 294 30.23 -6.00 29.65
N ASN A 295 31.13 -5.69 30.57
CA ASN A 295 31.06 -6.21 31.94
C ASN A 295 29.75 -5.79 32.61
N TYR A 296 29.35 -4.53 32.42
CA TYR A 296 28.06 -4.03 32.91
C TYR A 296 26.87 -4.77 32.28
N VAL A 297 26.90 -5.00 30.96
CA VAL A 297 25.86 -5.76 30.25
C VAL A 297 25.83 -7.22 30.73
N ASP A 298 26.97 -7.88 30.88
CA ASP A 298 27.05 -9.28 31.31
C ASP A 298 26.68 -9.43 32.80
N ASP A 299 27.03 -8.47 33.67
CA ASP A 299 26.57 -8.40 35.07
C ASP A 299 25.05 -8.22 35.14
N ILE A 300 24.47 -7.36 34.30
CA ILE A 300 23.02 -7.20 34.20
C ILE A 300 22.35 -8.50 33.74
N LEU A 301 22.92 -9.17 32.73
CA LEU A 301 22.35 -10.41 32.20
C LEU A 301 22.47 -11.60 33.15
N THR A 302 23.46 -11.59 34.05
CA THR A 302 23.65 -12.64 35.07
C THR A 302 22.84 -12.36 36.34
N SER A 303 22.68 -11.09 36.72
CA SER A 303 21.88 -10.68 37.88
C SER A 303 20.38 -10.75 37.64
N ASP A 304 19.91 -10.42 36.42
CA ASP A 304 18.49 -10.52 36.07
C ASP A 304 18.27 -11.22 34.71
N SER A 305 17.65 -12.39 34.79
CA SER A 305 17.22 -13.17 33.62
C SER A 305 16.27 -12.41 32.68
N ARG A 306 15.55 -11.39 33.16
CA ARG A 306 14.62 -10.55 32.38
C ARG A 306 15.31 -9.37 31.71
N ALA A 307 16.47 -8.94 32.19
CA ALA A 307 17.18 -7.82 31.61
C ALA A 307 17.61 -8.06 30.16
N ARG A 308 17.75 -9.32 29.74
CA ARG A 308 17.95 -9.66 28.33
C ARG A 308 16.80 -9.20 27.44
N ASP A 309 15.57 -9.39 27.91
CA ASP A 309 14.37 -9.00 27.17
C ASP A 309 14.15 -7.48 27.23
N GLU A 310 14.55 -6.82 28.32
CA GLU A 310 14.51 -5.35 28.43
C GLU A 310 15.58 -4.65 27.57
N LEU A 311 16.83 -5.12 27.61
CA LEU A 311 17.95 -4.59 26.82
C LEU A 311 17.78 -4.81 25.31
N THR A 312 17.04 -5.85 24.91
CA THR A 312 16.69 -6.08 23.49
C THR A 312 15.41 -5.37 23.08
N ALA A 313 14.79 -4.58 23.97
CA ALA A 313 13.47 -3.99 23.79
C ALA A 313 12.35 -5.01 23.50
N LYS A 314 12.61 -6.31 23.71
CA LYS A 314 11.64 -7.38 23.56
C LYS A 314 10.54 -7.32 24.63
N ALA A 315 10.86 -6.81 25.82
CA ALA A 315 9.90 -6.50 26.86
C ALA A 315 8.94 -5.34 26.49
N ALA A 316 9.39 -4.41 25.64
CA ALA A 316 8.54 -3.36 25.08
C ALA A 316 7.68 -3.85 23.90
N SER A 317 7.98 -5.02 23.34
CA SER A 317 7.14 -5.68 22.34
C SER A 317 6.04 -6.46 23.05
N PRO A 318 4.75 -6.19 22.78
CA PRO A 318 3.68 -6.96 23.39
C PRO A 318 3.79 -8.43 22.98
N SER A 319 3.45 -9.35 23.90
CA SER A 319 3.55 -10.79 23.61
C SER A 319 2.66 -11.14 22.41
N SER A 320 3.13 -12.01 21.52
CA SER A 320 2.37 -12.34 20.30
C SER A 320 0.99 -12.93 20.61
N GLY A 321 0.86 -13.68 21.72
CA GLY A 321 -0.41 -14.20 22.20
C GLY A 321 -1.35 -13.10 22.71
N TYR A 322 -0.84 -12.11 23.44
CA TYR A 322 -1.64 -10.95 23.86
C TYR A 322 -2.11 -10.12 22.66
N ILE A 323 -1.25 -9.89 21.66
CA ILE A 323 -1.62 -9.18 20.42
C ILE A 323 -2.72 -9.95 19.68
N ILE A 324 -2.56 -11.27 19.49
CA ILE A 324 -3.59 -12.10 18.84
C ILE A 324 -4.89 -12.07 19.64
N GLY A 325 -4.84 -12.28 20.96
CA GLY A 325 -6.02 -12.32 21.82
C GLY A 325 -6.77 -10.99 21.85
N SER A 326 -6.07 -9.87 22.03
CA SER A 326 -6.66 -8.52 21.99
C SER A 326 -7.22 -8.18 20.61
N THR A 327 -6.57 -8.61 19.54
CA THR A 327 -7.05 -8.42 18.17
C THR A 327 -8.33 -9.21 17.92
N ILE A 328 -8.37 -10.49 18.30
CA ILE A 328 -9.55 -11.35 18.14
C ILE A 328 -10.70 -10.83 19.00
N MET A 329 -10.47 -10.52 20.27
CA MET A 329 -11.49 -9.99 21.18
C MET A 329 -12.02 -8.65 20.69
N GLY A 330 -11.12 -7.73 20.30
CA GLY A 330 -11.50 -6.43 19.75
C GLY A 330 -12.25 -6.54 18.42
N SER A 331 -11.91 -7.52 17.58
CA SER A 331 -12.64 -7.84 16.34
C SER A 331 -14.03 -8.36 16.66
N ALA A 332 -14.15 -9.33 17.58
CA ALA A 332 -15.41 -9.94 17.96
C ALA A 332 -16.38 -8.91 18.55
N ILE A 333 -15.91 -8.02 19.42
CA ILE A 333 -16.72 -6.93 19.98
C ILE A 333 -17.20 -5.99 18.85
N ARG A 334 -16.33 -5.59 17.93
CA ARG A 334 -16.71 -4.76 16.78
C ARG A 334 -17.71 -5.47 15.88
N PHE A 335 -17.50 -6.75 15.60
CA PHE A 335 -18.37 -7.57 14.78
C PHE A 335 -19.77 -7.72 15.40
N LEU A 336 -19.85 -8.06 16.69
CA LEU A 336 -21.10 -8.12 17.44
C LEU A 336 -21.79 -6.76 17.51
N SER A 337 -21.04 -5.67 17.67
CA SER A 337 -21.59 -4.31 17.67
C SER A 337 -22.21 -3.97 16.32
N VAL A 338 -21.52 -4.26 15.21
CA VAL A 338 -22.04 -4.04 13.86
C VAL A 338 -23.28 -4.89 13.60
N VAL A 339 -23.29 -6.17 14.00
CA VAL A 339 -24.46 -7.04 13.86
C VAL A 339 -25.64 -6.52 14.68
N ALA A 340 -25.43 -6.15 15.94
CA ALA A 340 -26.47 -5.64 16.81
C ALA A 340 -27.05 -4.31 16.30
N VAL A 341 -26.19 -3.36 15.94
CA VAL A 341 -26.61 -2.06 15.39
C VAL A 341 -27.32 -2.25 14.05
N SER A 342 -26.80 -3.10 13.16
CA SER A 342 -27.42 -3.40 11.87
C SER A 342 -28.81 -4.02 12.06
N PHE A 343 -28.98 -4.98 12.98
CA PHE A 343 -30.27 -5.58 13.28
C PHE A 343 -31.26 -4.55 13.83
N LEU A 344 -30.84 -3.71 14.78
CA LEU A 344 -31.67 -2.67 15.38
C LEU A 344 -32.17 -1.66 14.33
N LEU A 345 -31.36 -1.34 13.32
CA LEU A 345 -31.69 -0.35 12.31
C LEU A 345 -32.50 -0.88 11.15
N ILE A 346 -32.20 -2.11 10.74
CA ILE A 346 -32.81 -2.71 9.56
C ILE A 346 -34.18 -3.32 9.91
N SER A 347 -34.43 -3.66 11.18
CA SER A 347 -35.73 -4.17 11.64
C SER A 347 -36.64 -3.04 12.14
N PRO A 348 -37.63 -2.58 11.34
CA PRO A 348 -38.50 -1.47 11.75
C PRO A 348 -39.38 -1.85 12.94
N SER A 349 -39.69 -3.14 13.08
CA SER A 349 -40.45 -3.70 14.20
C SER A 349 -39.74 -3.52 15.55
N VAL A 350 -38.41 -3.63 15.58
CA VAL A 350 -37.63 -3.45 16.81
C VAL A 350 -37.60 -1.97 17.19
N LEU A 351 -37.45 -1.09 16.21
CA LEU A 351 -37.37 0.35 16.43
C LEU A 351 -38.71 0.94 16.89
N THR A 352 -39.82 0.50 16.29
CA THR A 352 -41.19 0.85 16.72
C THR A 352 -41.49 0.37 18.14
N THR A 353 -40.99 -0.81 18.52
CA THR A 353 -41.13 -1.38 19.87
C THR A 353 -40.31 -0.59 20.90
N ILE A 354 -39.06 -0.26 20.60
CA ILE A 354 -38.18 0.49 21.51
C ILE A 354 -38.70 1.92 21.75
N LEU A 355 -39.20 2.57 20.70
CA LEU A 355 -39.71 3.95 20.77
C LEU A 355 -41.18 4.04 21.20
N ASN A 356 -41.88 2.92 21.38
CA ASN A 356 -43.31 2.87 21.70
C ASN A 356 -44.16 3.80 20.80
N LEU A 357 -43.96 3.71 19.48
CA LEU A 357 -44.64 4.60 18.54
C LEU A 357 -46.17 4.36 18.53
N PRO A 358 -47.01 5.39 18.31
CA PRO A 358 -48.45 5.22 18.17
C PRO A 358 -48.83 4.28 17.02
N ILE A 359 -49.95 3.56 17.16
CA ILE A 359 -50.45 2.55 16.20
C ILE A 359 -50.58 3.12 14.77
N GLY A 360 -50.96 4.39 14.63
CA GLY A 360 -51.06 5.06 13.32
C GLY A 360 -49.71 5.21 12.61
N ILE A 361 -48.63 5.38 13.37
CA ILE A 361 -47.26 5.46 12.82
C ILE A 361 -46.73 4.05 12.58
N GLN A 362 -46.95 3.11 13.50
CA GLN A 362 -46.51 1.70 13.37
C GLN A 362 -47.04 1.03 12.09
N ASN A 363 -48.28 1.31 11.72
CA ASN A 363 -48.91 0.76 10.51
C ASN A 363 -48.70 1.64 9.26
N SER A 364 -47.87 2.68 9.35
CA SER A 364 -47.60 3.54 8.20
C SER A 364 -46.75 2.81 7.17
N VAL A 365 -47.14 2.93 5.90
CA VAL A 365 -46.34 2.45 4.76
C VAL A 365 -44.97 3.15 4.72
N GLU A 366 -44.87 4.36 5.27
CA GLU A 366 -43.64 5.15 5.33
C GLU A 366 -42.55 4.51 6.21
N ILE A 367 -42.90 3.64 7.18
CA ILE A 367 -41.90 2.93 8.00
C ILE A 367 -41.20 1.83 7.20
N LEU A 368 -41.87 1.27 6.20
CA LEU A 368 -41.32 0.22 5.33
C LEU A 368 -40.51 0.80 4.18
N GLN A 369 -40.57 2.11 3.97
CA GLN A 369 -39.86 2.80 2.91
C GLN A 369 -38.35 2.89 3.21
N PRO A 370 -37.47 2.63 2.23
CA PRO A 370 -36.02 2.68 2.41
C PRO A 370 -35.52 4.07 2.83
N GLU A 371 -36.27 5.12 2.53
CA GLU A 371 -36.02 6.50 2.95
C GLU A 371 -35.98 6.63 4.47
N MET A 372 -36.88 5.95 5.18
CA MET A 372 -36.93 5.99 6.64
C MET A 372 -35.74 5.25 7.26
N THR A 373 -35.36 4.11 6.67
CA THR A 373 -34.14 3.39 7.03
C THR A 373 -32.91 4.26 6.85
N LEU A 374 -32.80 4.99 5.72
CA LEU A 374 -31.70 5.93 5.46
C LEU A 374 -31.68 7.08 6.47
N LEU A 375 -32.84 7.67 6.77
CA LEU A 375 -32.98 8.76 7.74
C LEU A 375 -32.52 8.34 9.13
N LEU A 376 -32.80 7.09 9.53
CA LEU A 376 -32.34 6.50 10.80
C LEU A 376 -30.85 6.14 10.78
N LEU A 377 -30.30 5.79 9.62
CA LEU A 377 -28.89 5.39 9.47
C LEU A 377 -27.93 6.60 9.47
N VAL A 378 -28.38 7.76 8.98
CA VAL A 378 -27.57 9.00 8.92
C VAL A 378 -27.02 9.42 10.30
N PRO A 379 -27.83 9.54 11.37
CA PRO A 379 -27.32 9.88 12.71
C PRO A 379 -26.26 8.92 13.22
N ILE A 380 -26.37 7.62 12.90
CA ILE A 380 -25.44 6.59 13.36
C ILE A 380 -24.17 6.58 12.52
N ALA A 381 -24.29 6.78 11.21
CA ALA A 381 -23.12 7.00 10.36
C ALA A 381 -22.33 8.23 10.83
N LEU A 382 -23.02 9.29 11.29
CA LEU A 382 -22.42 10.50 11.86
C LEU A 382 -21.89 10.34 13.29
N LEU A 383 -22.33 9.34 14.05
CA LEU A 383 -21.76 9.03 15.37
C LEU A 383 -20.29 8.60 15.27
N PHE A 384 -19.88 7.92 14.19
CA PHE A 384 -18.48 7.52 14.00
C PHE A 384 -17.51 8.72 13.86
N PRO A 385 -17.69 9.67 12.93
CA PRO A 385 -16.84 10.85 12.85
C PRO A 385 -16.98 11.74 14.09
N PHE A 386 -18.16 11.79 14.72
CA PHE A 386 -18.34 12.49 16.00
C PHE A 386 -17.49 11.85 17.11
N ALA A 387 -17.57 10.52 17.29
CA ALA A 387 -16.76 9.79 18.27
C ALA A 387 -15.27 9.93 17.97
N ALA A 388 -14.86 9.86 16.70
CA ALA A 388 -13.47 10.10 16.30
C ALA A 388 -13.00 11.53 16.64
N MET A 389 -13.85 12.54 16.43
CA MET A 389 -13.59 13.92 16.82
C MET A 389 -13.43 14.06 18.34
N VAL A 390 -14.32 13.43 19.12
CA VAL A 390 -14.27 13.41 20.58
C VAL A 390 -12.99 12.72 21.07
N ILE A 391 -12.66 11.54 20.54
CA ILE A 391 -11.42 10.83 20.88
C ILE A 391 -10.20 11.68 20.55
N THR A 392 -10.18 12.34 19.38
CA THR A 392 -9.07 13.23 18.98
C THR A 392 -8.95 14.43 19.92
N TRP A 393 -10.08 14.98 20.36
CA TRP A 393 -10.11 16.10 21.30
C TRP A 393 -9.54 15.71 22.68
N PHE A 394 -9.88 14.51 23.17
CA PHE A 394 -9.31 13.97 24.41
C PHE A 394 -7.84 13.53 24.26
N SER A 395 -7.48 12.89 23.14
CA SER A 395 -6.11 12.43 22.83
C SER A 395 -5.12 13.60 22.74
N LYS A 396 -5.54 14.78 22.27
CA LYS A 396 -4.68 15.97 22.26
C LYS A 396 -4.27 16.47 23.65
N ARG A 397 -4.91 16.00 24.74
CA ARG A 397 -4.50 16.32 26.11
C ARG A 397 -3.34 15.46 26.64
N GLU A 398 -2.98 14.36 25.98
CA GLU A 398 -1.84 13.50 26.36
C GLU A 398 -0.54 13.82 25.60
N VAL A 399 -0.48 14.92 24.85
CA VAL A 399 0.81 15.47 24.46
C VAL A 399 1.44 15.98 25.75
N VAL A 400 2.29 15.13 26.33
CA VAL A 400 3.28 15.44 27.38
C VAL A 400 3.61 16.91 27.24
N GLU A 401 3.13 17.71 28.19
CA GLU A 401 3.58 19.09 28.31
C GLU A 401 5.10 19.00 28.28
N GLU A 402 5.73 19.40 27.18
CA GLU A 402 7.17 19.57 27.16
C GLU A 402 7.45 20.43 28.39
N PRO A 403 8.20 19.92 29.39
CA PRO A 403 8.43 20.68 30.59
C PRO A 403 8.96 22.01 30.11
N LYS A 404 8.22 23.09 30.36
CA LYS A 404 8.61 24.44 29.94
C LYS A 404 9.99 24.64 30.53
N LEU A 405 11.03 24.42 29.73
CA LEU A 405 12.42 24.56 30.14
C LEU A 405 12.49 25.94 30.79
N SER A 406 13.04 25.99 32.01
CA SER A 406 13.25 27.26 32.68
C SER A 406 14.00 28.18 31.72
N LYS A 407 13.73 29.50 31.75
CA LYS A 407 14.40 30.47 30.86
C LYS A 407 15.93 30.33 30.89
N GLU A 408 16.49 29.82 32.00
CA GLU A 408 17.91 29.47 32.14
C GLU A 408 18.33 28.29 31.25
N GLU A 409 17.57 27.20 31.19
CA GLU A 409 17.92 26.02 30.40
C GLU A 409 17.81 26.28 28.88
N GLU A 410 16.86 27.11 28.46
CA GLU A 410 16.81 27.59 27.07
C GLU A 410 18.02 28.45 26.70
N GLU A 411 18.48 29.30 27.63
CA GLU A 411 19.68 30.10 27.43
C GLU A 411 20.93 29.23 27.37
N GLU A 412 21.03 28.20 28.21
CA GLU A 412 22.13 27.24 28.17
C GLU A 412 22.15 26.43 26.87
N GLN A 413 21.00 25.98 26.39
CA GLN A 413 20.91 25.29 25.09
C GLN A 413 21.26 26.22 23.93
N LYS A 414 20.86 27.50 23.97
CA LYS A 414 21.25 28.51 22.97
C LYS A 414 22.75 28.78 23.04
N ARG A 415 23.36 28.86 24.22
CA ARG A 415 24.81 28.99 24.41
C ARG A 415 25.55 27.77 23.89
N HIS A 416 25.05 26.56 24.17
CA HIS A 416 25.63 25.31 23.68
C HIS A 416 25.57 25.19 22.16
N LYS A 417 24.42 25.54 21.53
CA LYS A 417 24.29 25.61 20.07
C LYS A 417 25.26 26.63 19.45
N ARG A 418 25.37 27.83 20.02
CA ARG A 418 26.33 28.86 19.57
C ARG A 418 27.79 28.37 19.69
N ARG A 419 28.13 27.67 20.76
CA ARG A 419 29.46 27.09 20.97
C ARG A 419 29.78 26.01 19.94
N ILE A 420 28.83 25.13 19.63
CA ILE A 420 28.97 24.12 18.57
C ILE A 420 29.18 24.78 17.19
N GLU A 421 28.42 25.84 16.89
CA GLU A 421 28.58 26.57 15.62
C GLU A 421 29.94 27.26 15.50
N GLN A 422 30.45 27.85 16.58
CA GLN A 422 31.80 28.42 16.63
C GLN A 422 32.87 27.35 16.39
N LEU A 423 32.77 26.20 17.08
CA LEU A 423 33.69 25.07 16.88
C LEU A 423 33.65 24.54 15.44
N LYS A 424 32.47 24.48 14.81
CA LYS A 424 32.34 24.10 13.39
C LYS A 424 33.00 25.12 12.45
N LYS A 425 32.89 26.42 12.75
CA LYS A 425 33.57 27.49 11.98
C LYS A 425 35.09 27.40 12.11
N GLU A 426 35.61 27.28 13.33
CA GLU A 426 37.05 27.10 13.57
C GLU A 426 37.61 25.85 12.91
N ALA A 427 36.87 24.73 12.96
CA ALA A 427 37.27 23.50 12.27
C ALA A 427 37.32 23.68 10.74
N LYS A 428 36.39 24.45 10.17
CA LYS A 428 36.36 24.76 8.73
C LYS A 428 37.51 25.69 8.32
N GLU A 429 37.87 26.66 9.15
CA GLU A 429 39.03 27.53 8.93
C GLU A 429 40.35 26.76 9.03
N LYS A 430 40.52 25.90 10.04
CA LYS A 430 41.68 25.01 10.16
C LYS A 430 41.81 24.07 8.96
N ARG A 431 40.70 23.54 8.42
CA ARG A 431 40.70 22.74 7.19
C ARG A 431 41.16 23.56 5.97
N ARG A 432 40.65 24.78 5.81
CA ARG A 432 41.06 25.69 4.72
C ARG A 432 42.54 26.09 4.82
N ALA A 433 43.06 26.32 6.02
CA ALA A 433 44.47 26.61 6.25
C ALA A 433 45.37 25.42 5.88
N ARG A 434 44.98 24.20 6.26
CA ARG A 434 45.70 22.97 5.87
C ARG A 434 45.68 22.74 4.37
N GLU A 435 44.58 23.06 3.70
CA GLU A 435 44.47 22.91 2.24
C GLU A 435 45.31 23.94 1.49
N LYS A 436 45.37 25.20 1.98
CA LYS A 436 46.28 26.23 1.46
C LYS A 436 47.74 25.83 1.66
N ALA A 437 48.11 25.36 2.86
CA ALA A 437 49.46 24.88 3.15
C ALA A 437 49.86 23.68 2.27
N ARG A 438 48.93 22.75 1.98
CA ARG A 438 49.16 21.65 1.02
C ARG A 438 49.36 22.16 -0.40
N LYS A 439 48.56 23.13 -0.86
CA LYS A 439 48.70 23.73 -2.19
C LYS A 439 49.99 24.54 -2.33
N GLU A 440 50.43 25.23 -1.28
CA GLU A 440 51.71 25.93 -1.24
C GLU A 440 52.90 24.96 -1.20
N ALA A 441 52.83 23.87 -0.42
CA ALA A 441 53.85 22.83 -0.42
C ALA A 441 53.93 22.09 -1.77
N GLN A 442 52.80 21.88 -2.43
CA GLN A 442 52.75 21.26 -3.76
C GLN A 442 53.29 22.21 -4.84
N LYS A 443 52.95 23.50 -4.79
CA LYS A 443 53.54 24.52 -5.68
C LYS A 443 55.04 24.71 -5.46
N ARG A 444 55.54 24.59 -4.22
CA ARG A 444 56.98 24.59 -3.92
C ARG A 444 57.69 23.36 -4.50
N ARG A 445 57.03 22.19 -4.52
CA ARG A 445 57.54 20.97 -5.18
C ARG A 445 57.51 21.04 -6.70
N GLU A 446 56.58 21.80 -7.30
CA GLU A 446 56.48 21.95 -8.76
C GLU A 446 57.44 23.02 -9.34
N HIS A 447 58.04 23.89 -8.51
CA HIS A 447 58.83 25.04 -8.99
C HIS A 447 60.27 25.17 -8.48
N GLY A 448 60.82 24.19 -7.75
CA GLY A 448 62.19 24.26 -7.25
C GLY A 448 62.91 22.93 -7.29
N GLU A 449 63.95 22.85 -8.13
CA GLU A 449 65.01 21.84 -8.06
C GLU A 449 65.70 21.94 -6.69
N GLU A 450 65.40 21.02 -5.79
CA GLU A 450 66.33 20.61 -4.74
C GLU A 450 66.13 19.10 -4.57
N LYS A 451 67.02 18.33 -5.20
CA LYS A 451 67.21 16.92 -4.89
C LYS A 451 67.61 16.85 -3.41
N ASP A 452 66.68 16.37 -2.58
CA ASP A 452 66.93 16.12 -1.17
C ASP A 452 68.12 15.15 -1.05
N GLU A 453 69.15 15.55 -0.32
CA GLU A 453 70.41 14.80 -0.15
C GLU A 453 70.17 13.39 0.44
N TRP A 454 69.00 13.19 1.04
CA TRP A 454 68.53 11.91 1.56
C TRP A 454 68.17 10.87 0.48
N ASP A 455 67.63 11.30 -0.67
CA ASP A 455 67.31 10.37 -1.76
C ASP A 455 68.59 9.91 -2.48
N LYS A 456 69.63 10.76 -2.51
CA LYS A 456 70.96 10.43 -3.03
C LYS A 456 71.70 9.43 -2.13
N ALA A 457 71.55 9.58 -0.81
CA ALA A 457 72.12 8.65 0.16
C ALA A 457 71.47 7.25 0.11
N LEU A 458 70.16 7.18 -0.18
CA LEU A 458 69.43 5.91 -0.36
C LEU A 458 69.76 5.22 -1.68
N GLU A 459 70.02 5.96 -2.77
CA GLU A 459 70.45 5.37 -4.05
C GLU A 459 71.89 4.84 -4.01
N GLU A 460 72.79 5.43 -3.20
CA GLU A 460 74.16 4.93 -3.00
C GLU A 460 74.25 3.73 -2.04
N THR A 461 73.27 3.51 -1.15
CA THR A 461 73.25 2.34 -0.26
C THR A 461 72.58 1.10 -0.86
N TYR A 462 71.79 1.27 -1.92
CA TYR A 462 71.04 0.18 -2.57
C TYR A 462 71.45 -0.09 -4.03
N ARG A 463 72.61 0.41 -4.46
CA ARG A 463 73.37 -0.09 -5.61
C ARG A 463 74.66 -0.74 -5.13
#